data_AF-A0AA43QV08-F1
#
_entry.id   AF-A0AA43QV08-F1
#
_cell.length_a   1.000
_cell.length_b   1.000
_cell.length_c   1.000
_cell.angle_alpha   90.00
_cell.angle_beta   90.00
_cell.angle_gamma   90.00
#
_symmetry.space_group_name_H-M   'P 1'
#
loop_
_entity.id
_entity.type
_entity.pdbx_description
1 polymer ?
#
loop_
_entity_poly.entity_id
_entity_poly.type
_entity_poly.pdbx_seq_one_letter_code
_entity_poly.pdbx_strand_id
1 'polypeptide(L)'
;MSALDKQEIEYEMLHERDDRGSNLIEAYAICLAVAYVAVFLRFLSRRKSRNALWADDWMVVVALLFSSGQVALGIYGIHLGAGKHIIFLKDPVMYVKGFIIIEIFYTIGAATVKFSTLLLYRRIFDSNRKLMVACWVVAAVVACYSIAQIVMSIFQCTPVHKAWDPATPGTCLNTYIAATTPAAINVVADFATVFLPMPLIWNMHITWRRNVIFASIWRAATMKDLSHLDASWTNVDPCIWSIVENGVGELTQGSQKQACEARCVEAGRGSKETRTRQASDETRLPGSVSTKSKRNDSGSQGPGMSKQESQVRMFSIMD
;
A
#
# COMPACT_ATOMS: atom_id res chain seq x y z
N MET A 1 -27.92 20.03 0.18
CA MET A 1 -28.19 20.12 1.63
C MET A 1 -29.70 20.05 1.81
N SER A 2 -30.23 18.90 2.17
CA SER A 2 -31.54 18.85 2.84
C SER A 2 -31.42 19.70 4.11
N ALA A 3 -32.43 20.50 4.43
CA ALA A 3 -32.46 21.23 5.67
C ALA A 3 -32.30 20.24 6.83
N LEU A 4 -31.39 20.51 7.78
CA LEU A 4 -31.33 19.75 9.03
C LEU A 4 -32.71 19.78 9.67
N ASP A 5 -33.17 18.64 10.16
CA ASP A 5 -34.42 18.61 10.92
C ASP A 5 -34.22 19.35 12.25
N LYS A 6 -35.29 19.95 12.78
CA LYS A 6 -35.20 20.76 14.01
C LYS A 6 -34.65 19.95 15.19
N GLN A 7 -34.93 18.65 15.23
CA GLN A 7 -34.42 17.74 16.26
C GLN A 7 -32.90 17.54 16.17
N GLU A 8 -32.33 17.55 14.97
CA GLU A 8 -30.88 17.39 14.76
C GLU A 8 -30.13 18.65 15.18
N ILE A 9 -30.67 19.84 14.86
CA ILE A 9 -30.10 21.11 15.31
C ILE A 9 -30.08 21.18 16.84
N GLU A 10 -31.16 20.74 17.49
CA GLU A 10 -31.24 20.70 18.96
C GLU A 10 -30.23 19.71 19.55
N TYR A 11 -30.02 18.56 18.91
CA TYR A 11 -28.99 17.59 19.28
C TYR A 11 -27.57 18.16 19.13
N GLU A 12 -27.26 18.82 18.01
CA GLU A 12 -25.95 19.44 17.76
C GLU A 12 -25.68 20.59 18.74
N MET A 13 -26.70 21.39 19.08
CA MET A 13 -26.59 22.46 20.09
C MET A 13 -26.36 21.92 21.51
N LEU A 14 -26.94 20.77 21.85
CA LEU A 14 -26.69 20.10 23.14
C LEU A 14 -25.24 19.60 23.27
N HIS A 15 -24.58 19.27 22.17
CA HIS A 15 -23.21 18.77 22.11
C HIS A 15 -22.19 19.85 21.68
N GLU A 16 -22.45 21.13 21.96
CA GLU A 16 -21.56 22.25 21.61
C GLU A 16 -20.13 22.12 22.19
N ARG A 17 -19.99 21.45 23.34
CA ARG A 17 -18.70 21.25 24.03
C ARG A 17 -17.86 20.10 23.47
N ASP A 18 -18.43 19.29 22.60
CA ASP A 18 -17.75 18.12 22.07
C ASP A 18 -16.76 18.55 20.97
N ASP A 19 -15.47 18.41 21.26
CA ASP A 19 -14.38 18.79 20.36
C ASP A 19 -13.47 17.58 20.10
N ARG A 20 -13.46 17.09 18.86
CA ARG A 20 -12.56 16.01 18.42
C ARG A 20 -11.26 16.52 17.80
N GLY A 21 -11.05 17.83 17.75
CA GLY A 21 -9.85 18.45 17.19
C GLY A 21 -8.56 18.01 17.89
N SER A 22 -8.56 17.86 19.22
CA SER A 22 -7.38 17.39 19.95
C SER A 22 -6.96 15.98 19.52
N ASN A 23 -7.93 15.07 19.40
CA ASN A 23 -7.68 13.69 18.98
C ASN A 23 -7.10 13.63 17.55
N LEU A 24 -7.57 14.52 16.66
CA LEU A 24 -7.01 14.65 15.31
C LEU A 24 -5.55 15.10 15.33
N ILE A 25 -5.22 16.15 16.10
CA ILE A 25 -3.85 16.67 16.19
C ILE A 25 -2.90 15.60 16.75
N GLU A 26 -3.33 14.90 17.80
CA GLU A 26 -2.55 13.82 18.42
C GLU A 26 -2.28 12.69 17.41
N ALA A 27 -3.31 12.22 16.70
CA ALA A 27 -3.17 11.18 15.69
C ALA A 27 -2.26 11.62 14.53
N TYR A 28 -2.42 12.85 14.04
CA TYR A 28 -1.58 13.44 13.01
C TYR A 28 -0.11 13.49 13.44
N ALA A 29 0.17 13.99 14.64
CA ALA A 29 1.52 14.12 15.16
C ALA A 29 2.21 12.76 15.32
N ILE A 30 1.51 11.77 15.90
CA ILE A 30 2.06 10.43 16.12
C ILE A 30 2.36 9.75 14.78
N CYS A 31 1.41 9.71 13.86
CA CYS A 31 1.60 9.03 12.57
C CYS A 31 2.71 9.68 11.75
N LEU A 32 2.77 11.01 11.73
CA LEU A 32 3.80 11.75 11.01
C LEU A 32 5.18 11.52 11.64
N ALA A 33 5.29 11.53 12.96
CA ALA A 33 6.55 11.25 13.66
C ALA A 33 7.05 9.83 13.34
N VAL A 34 6.16 8.83 13.36
CA VAL A 34 6.51 7.45 13.01
C VAL A 34 6.96 7.35 11.56
N ALA A 35 6.28 8.03 10.62
CA ALA A 35 6.66 8.09 9.22
C ALA A 35 8.07 8.69 9.02
N TYR A 36 8.36 9.85 9.63
CA TYR A 36 9.70 10.46 9.58
C TYR A 36 10.79 9.54 10.14
N VAL A 37 10.54 8.91 11.29
CA VAL A 37 11.48 7.96 11.89
C VAL A 37 11.71 6.76 10.98
N ALA A 38 10.65 6.22 10.37
CA ALA A 38 10.75 5.10 9.44
C ALA A 38 11.60 5.43 8.21
N VAL A 39 11.35 6.58 7.59
CA VAL A 39 12.11 7.06 6.42
C VAL A 39 13.56 7.34 6.80
N PHE A 40 13.80 7.97 7.95
CA PHE A 40 15.15 8.21 8.46
C PHE A 40 15.93 6.91 8.70
N LEU A 41 15.31 5.93 9.37
CA LEU A 41 15.90 4.60 9.57
C LEU A 41 16.17 3.88 8.25
N ARG A 42 15.31 4.07 7.23
CA ARG A 42 15.53 3.52 5.89
C ARG A 42 16.80 4.09 5.25
N PHE A 43 17.00 5.42 5.30
CA PHE A 43 18.21 6.06 4.78
C PHE A 43 19.46 5.65 5.55
N LEU A 44 19.39 5.53 6.89
CA LEU A 44 20.50 5.05 7.70
C LEU A 44 20.88 3.60 7.36
N SER A 45 19.88 2.72 7.23
CA SER A 45 20.08 1.32 6.83
C SER A 45 20.76 1.22 5.47
N ARG A 46 20.33 2.03 4.49
CA ARG A 46 20.94 2.12 3.15
C ARG A 46 22.39 2.58 3.20
N ARG A 47 22.65 3.65 3.97
CA ARG A 47 24.00 4.20 4.14
C ARG A 47 24.94 3.18 4.79
N LYS A 48 24.47 2.43 5.78
CA LYS A 48 25.23 1.34 6.41
C LYS A 48 25.47 0.16 5.45
N SER A 49 24.49 -0.18 4.62
CA SER A 49 24.62 -1.26 3.61
C SER A 49 25.42 -0.86 2.37
N ARG A 50 25.87 0.41 2.23
CA ARG A 50 26.53 0.96 1.02
C ARG A 50 25.75 0.71 -0.27
N ASN A 51 24.43 0.58 -0.19
CA ASN A 51 23.59 0.39 -1.36
C ASN A 51 23.34 1.74 -2.04
N ALA A 52 23.39 1.77 -3.38
CA ALA A 52 23.01 2.96 -4.16
C ALA A 52 21.57 3.39 -3.83
N LEU A 53 21.29 4.69 -3.95
CA LEU A 53 19.94 5.24 -3.87
C LEU A 53 19.21 4.96 -5.19
N TRP A 54 18.03 4.35 -5.11
CA TRP A 54 17.24 4.02 -6.29
C TRP A 54 16.00 4.92 -6.38
N ALA A 55 15.35 4.96 -7.55
CA ALA A 55 14.12 5.73 -7.77
C ALA A 55 13.01 5.44 -6.73
N ASP A 56 12.95 4.21 -6.23
CA ASP A 56 12.04 3.80 -5.14
C ASP A 56 12.29 4.57 -3.82
N ASP A 57 13.55 4.87 -3.47
CA ASP A 57 13.84 5.60 -2.24
C ASP A 57 13.41 7.07 -2.34
N TRP A 58 13.40 7.64 -3.56
CA TRP A 58 12.86 8.98 -3.81
C TRP A 58 11.33 9.02 -3.77
N MET A 59 10.65 7.97 -4.23
CA MET A 59 9.18 7.90 -4.16
C MET A 59 8.67 7.94 -2.72
N VAL A 60 9.38 7.31 -1.78
CA VAL A 60 9.05 7.36 -0.34
C VAL A 60 9.21 8.77 0.22
N VAL A 61 10.22 9.53 -0.21
CA VAL A 61 10.39 10.95 0.21
C VAL A 61 9.26 11.81 -0.35
N VAL A 62 8.85 11.56 -1.59
CA VAL A 62 7.71 12.26 -2.20
C VAL A 62 6.41 11.92 -1.45
N ALA A 63 6.19 10.66 -1.09
CA ALA A 63 5.04 10.25 -0.28
C ALA A 63 5.02 10.99 1.07
N LEU A 64 6.16 11.04 1.76
CA LEU A 64 6.31 11.75 3.03
C LEU A 64 6.00 13.25 2.90
N LEU A 65 6.40 13.88 1.79
CA LEU A 65 6.07 15.28 1.50
C LEU A 65 4.55 15.48 1.37
N PHE A 66 3.86 14.63 0.62
CA PHE A 66 2.40 14.71 0.50
C PHE A 66 1.68 14.40 1.82
N SER A 67 2.16 13.41 2.58
CA SER A 67 1.66 13.10 3.93
C SER A 67 1.83 14.30 4.88
N SER A 68 2.97 14.99 4.83
CA SER A 68 3.21 16.20 5.64
C SER A 68 2.29 17.37 5.24
N GLY A 69 2.05 17.55 3.94
CA GLY A 69 1.11 18.55 3.43
C GLY A 69 -0.33 18.26 3.86
N GLN A 70 -0.74 16.99 3.83
CA GLN A 70 -2.05 16.55 4.32
C GLN A 70 -2.23 16.88 5.81
N VAL A 71 -1.22 16.61 6.65
CA VAL A 71 -1.24 16.93 8.08
C VAL A 71 -1.33 18.44 8.31
N ALA A 72 -0.52 19.23 7.61
CA ALA A 72 -0.53 20.68 7.75
C ALA A 72 -1.90 21.29 7.40
N LEU A 73 -2.51 20.81 6.31
CA LEU A 73 -3.85 21.22 5.90
C LEU A 73 -4.93 20.70 6.86
N GLY A 74 -4.76 19.51 7.43
CA GLY A 74 -5.65 18.97 8.47
C GLY A 74 -5.66 19.83 9.73
N ILE A 75 -4.48 20.23 10.23
CA ILE A 75 -4.36 21.15 11.36
C ILE A 75 -5.00 22.51 11.04
N TYR A 76 -4.79 23.03 9.83
CA TYR A 76 -5.48 24.24 9.38
C TYR A 76 -7.00 24.07 9.34
N GLY A 77 -7.50 22.90 8.92
CA GLY A 77 -8.91 22.54 8.98
C GLY A 77 -9.49 22.58 10.40
N ILE A 78 -8.74 22.11 11.40
CA ILE A 78 -9.16 22.15 12.81
C ILE A 78 -9.33 23.59 13.29
N HIS A 79 -8.43 24.51 12.89
CA HIS A 79 -8.59 25.93 13.16
C HIS A 79 -9.84 26.56 12.52
N LEU A 80 -10.35 25.98 11.42
CA LEU A 80 -11.59 26.39 10.76
C LEU A 80 -12.85 25.77 11.39
N GLY A 81 -12.69 24.84 12.35
CA GLY A 81 -13.78 24.13 13.02
C GLY A 81 -13.94 22.67 12.62
N ALA A 82 -12.95 22.04 11.97
CA ALA A 82 -12.97 20.59 11.71
C ALA A 82 -12.99 19.81 13.03
N GLY A 83 -13.87 18.80 13.12
CA GLY A 83 -14.05 18.02 14.36
C GLY A 83 -15.10 18.59 15.32
N LYS A 84 -15.87 19.60 14.89
CA LYS A 84 -17.11 20.08 15.53
C LYS A 84 -18.30 19.84 14.61
N HIS A 85 -19.51 19.87 15.17
CA HIS A 85 -20.76 19.79 14.39
C HIS A 85 -20.85 20.89 13.33
N ILE A 86 -21.58 20.62 12.26
CA ILE A 86 -21.54 21.45 11.04
C ILE A 86 -21.98 22.91 11.30
N ILE A 87 -22.81 23.13 12.32
CA ILE A 87 -23.29 24.45 12.75
C ILE A 87 -22.21 25.34 13.38
N PHE A 88 -21.11 24.78 13.89
CA PHE A 88 -20.06 25.52 14.59
C PHE A 88 -18.86 25.86 13.69
N LEU A 89 -18.97 25.65 12.37
CA LEU A 89 -17.91 26.01 11.44
C LEU A 89 -17.79 27.54 11.34
N LYS A 90 -16.56 28.04 11.50
CA LYS A 90 -16.27 29.48 11.45
C LYS A 90 -16.37 30.04 10.03
N ASP A 91 -15.90 29.27 9.06
CA ASP A 91 -15.97 29.58 7.63
C ASP A 91 -16.22 28.29 6.82
N PRO A 92 -17.47 28.01 6.43
CA PRO A 92 -17.81 26.79 5.71
C PRO A 92 -17.20 26.76 4.29
N VAL A 93 -16.99 27.93 3.67
CA VAL A 93 -16.44 28.01 2.32
C VAL A 93 -14.96 27.65 2.32
N MET A 94 -14.22 28.20 3.27
CA MET A 94 -12.79 27.89 3.40
C MET A 94 -12.57 26.44 3.84
N TYR A 95 -13.45 25.90 4.69
CA TYR A 95 -13.42 24.50 5.10
C TYR A 95 -13.59 23.54 3.90
N VAL A 96 -14.63 23.73 3.07
CA VAL A 96 -14.86 22.88 1.90
C VAL A 96 -13.69 22.93 0.92
N LYS A 97 -13.12 24.12 0.67
CA LYS A 97 -11.92 24.27 -0.17
C LYS A 97 -10.72 23.52 0.41
N GLY A 98 -10.48 23.67 1.72
CA GLY A 98 -9.41 22.96 2.41
C GLY A 98 -9.58 21.45 2.35
N PHE A 99 -10.82 20.97 2.51
CA PHE A 99 -11.16 19.55 2.46
C PHE A 99 -10.85 18.92 1.09
N ILE A 100 -11.22 19.58 -0.02
CA ILE A 100 -10.86 19.12 -1.38
C ILE A 100 -9.34 19.00 -1.54
N ILE A 101 -8.58 19.96 -1.02
CA ILE A 101 -7.11 19.92 -1.11
C ILE A 101 -6.57 18.75 -0.28
N ILE A 102 -7.08 18.51 0.93
CA ILE A 102 -6.70 17.38 1.77
C ILE A 102 -6.95 16.05 1.03
N GLU A 103 -8.10 15.88 0.36
CA GLU A 103 -8.41 14.69 -0.42
C GLU A 103 -7.44 14.48 -1.60
N ILE A 104 -7.04 15.56 -2.28
CA ILE A 104 -6.07 15.50 -3.38
C ILE A 104 -4.69 15.06 -2.85
N PHE A 105 -4.23 15.66 -1.76
CA PHE A 105 -2.94 15.29 -1.14
C PHE A 105 -2.95 13.83 -0.67
N TYR A 106 -4.05 13.39 -0.05
CA TYR A 106 -4.25 11.98 0.30
C TYR A 106 -4.16 11.06 -0.92
N THR A 107 -4.89 11.38 -1.98
CA THR A 107 -4.94 10.56 -3.20
C THR A 107 -3.56 10.43 -3.84
N ILE A 108 -2.80 11.52 -3.92
CA ILE A 108 -1.44 11.52 -4.47
C ILE A 108 -0.48 10.75 -3.56
N GLY A 109 -0.59 10.91 -2.24
CA GLY A 109 0.21 10.16 -1.27
C GLY A 109 -0.03 8.66 -1.38
N ALA A 110 -1.29 8.24 -1.33
CA ALA A 110 -1.69 6.84 -1.46
C ALA A 110 -1.27 6.22 -2.81
N ALA A 111 -1.41 6.97 -3.91
CA ALA A 111 -0.95 6.53 -5.23
C ALA A 111 0.58 6.36 -5.26
N THR A 112 1.33 7.30 -4.70
CA THR A 112 2.80 7.26 -4.67
C THR A 112 3.32 6.04 -3.92
N VAL A 113 2.70 5.72 -2.77
CA VAL A 113 2.97 4.48 -2.03
C VAL A 113 2.71 3.28 -2.95
N LYS A 114 1.52 3.14 -3.55
CA LYS A 114 1.20 2.02 -4.44
C LYS A 114 2.20 1.89 -5.61
N PHE A 115 2.60 3.00 -6.25
CA PHE A 115 3.60 2.99 -7.31
C PHE A 115 4.99 2.54 -6.83
N SER A 116 5.43 2.98 -5.64
CA SER A 116 6.70 2.52 -5.07
C SER A 116 6.70 1.00 -4.85
N THR A 117 5.62 0.44 -4.32
CA THR A 117 5.46 -1.02 -4.14
C THR A 117 5.55 -1.75 -5.48
N LEU A 118 4.85 -1.26 -6.52
CA LEU A 118 4.85 -1.88 -7.85
C LEU A 118 6.24 -1.82 -8.52
N LEU A 119 6.96 -0.70 -8.36
CA LEU A 119 8.34 -0.57 -8.83
C LEU A 119 9.29 -1.54 -8.13
N LEU A 120 9.11 -1.74 -6.82
CA LEU A 120 9.85 -2.73 -6.05
C LEU A 120 9.59 -4.15 -6.57
N TYR A 121 8.33 -4.52 -6.81
CA TYR A 121 7.97 -5.83 -7.34
C TYR A 121 8.54 -6.09 -8.73
N ARG A 122 8.49 -5.09 -9.61
CA ARG A 122 9.10 -5.19 -10.95
C ARG A 122 10.58 -5.53 -10.87
N ARG A 123 11.31 -4.92 -9.93
CA ARG A 123 12.73 -5.17 -9.73
C ARG A 123 13.03 -6.57 -9.21
N ILE A 124 12.19 -7.08 -8.31
CA ILE A 124 12.39 -8.40 -7.70
C ILE A 124 12.11 -9.52 -8.71
N PHE A 125 11.05 -9.36 -9.51
CA PHE A 125 10.56 -10.39 -10.43
C PHE A 125 10.92 -10.12 -11.89
N ASP A 126 12.04 -9.44 -12.14
CA ASP A 126 12.48 -9.06 -13.49
C ASP A 126 12.60 -10.27 -14.45
N SER A 127 12.84 -11.47 -13.89
CA SER A 127 12.91 -12.72 -14.65
C SER A 127 11.56 -13.24 -15.19
N ASN A 128 10.40 -12.75 -14.74
CA ASN A 128 9.10 -13.29 -15.11
C ASN A 128 8.22 -12.27 -15.84
N ARG A 129 8.22 -12.34 -17.18
CA ARG A 129 7.52 -11.40 -18.07
C ARG A 129 6.01 -11.27 -17.79
N LYS A 130 5.33 -12.35 -17.36
CA LYS A 130 3.90 -12.31 -17.03
C LYS A 130 3.61 -11.41 -15.83
N LEU A 131 4.45 -11.50 -14.80
CA LEU A 131 4.33 -10.64 -13.61
C LEU A 131 4.67 -9.18 -13.93
N MET A 132 5.63 -8.95 -14.83
CA MET A 132 5.97 -7.61 -15.27
C MET A 132 4.79 -6.93 -15.96
N VAL A 133 4.09 -7.64 -16.86
CA VAL A 133 2.87 -7.14 -17.50
C VAL A 133 1.78 -6.88 -16.46
N ALA A 134 1.57 -7.82 -15.52
CA ALA A 134 0.59 -7.64 -14.46
C ALA A 134 0.87 -6.40 -13.57
N CYS A 135 2.15 -6.14 -13.23
CA CYS A 135 2.56 -4.93 -12.50
C CYS A 135 2.16 -3.65 -13.26
N TRP A 136 2.38 -3.60 -14.57
CA TRP A 136 2.03 -2.44 -15.39
C TRP A 136 0.52 -2.25 -15.52
N VAL A 137 -0.23 -3.34 -15.64
CA VAL A 137 -1.70 -3.28 -15.66
C VAL A 137 -2.23 -2.71 -14.35
N VAL A 138 -1.75 -3.22 -13.20
CA VAL A 138 -2.17 -2.69 -11.89
C VAL A 138 -1.71 -1.24 -11.69
N ALA A 139 -0.51 -0.88 -12.13
CA ALA A 139 -0.04 0.50 -12.11
C ALA A 139 -0.97 1.43 -12.92
N ALA A 140 -1.36 1.01 -14.13
CA ALA A 140 -2.28 1.77 -14.96
C ALA A 140 -3.66 1.91 -14.31
N VAL A 141 -4.20 0.84 -13.72
CA VAL A 141 -5.48 0.89 -13.00
C VAL A 141 -5.42 1.86 -11.82
N VAL A 142 -4.36 1.80 -11.01
CA VAL A 142 -4.15 2.73 -9.89
C VAL A 142 -4.03 4.17 -10.38
N ALA A 143 -3.31 4.41 -11.48
CA ALA A 143 -3.18 5.74 -12.08
C ALA A 143 -4.53 6.29 -12.53
N CYS A 144 -5.28 5.52 -13.32
CA CYS A 144 -6.59 5.90 -13.84
C CYS A 144 -7.57 6.21 -12.70
N TYR A 145 -7.60 5.35 -11.68
CA TYR A 145 -8.46 5.57 -10.52
C TYR A 145 -8.05 6.83 -9.74
N SER A 146 -6.76 7.06 -9.50
CA SER A 146 -6.27 8.24 -8.78
C SER A 146 -6.64 9.54 -9.52
N ILE A 147 -6.54 9.55 -10.85
CA ILE A 147 -6.97 10.68 -11.68
C ILE A 147 -8.49 10.86 -11.59
N ALA A 148 -9.27 9.78 -11.71
CA ALA A 148 -10.73 9.84 -11.58
C ALA A 148 -11.15 10.38 -10.21
N GLN A 149 -10.44 10.01 -9.14
CA GLN A 149 -10.68 10.49 -7.79
C GLN A 149 -10.44 11.99 -7.67
N ILE A 150 -9.31 12.49 -8.18
CA ILE A 150 -9.00 13.93 -8.17
C ILE A 150 -10.07 14.72 -8.94
N VAL A 151 -10.50 14.21 -10.11
CA VAL A 151 -11.57 14.82 -10.90
C VAL A 151 -12.88 14.81 -10.11
N MET A 152 -13.23 13.71 -9.45
CA MET A 152 -14.44 13.62 -8.62
C MET A 152 -14.41 14.63 -7.47
N SER A 153 -13.30 14.76 -6.75
CA SER A 153 -13.15 15.72 -5.64
C SER A 153 -13.27 17.18 -6.12
N ILE A 154 -12.76 17.50 -7.31
CA ILE A 154 -12.88 18.85 -7.88
C ILE A 154 -14.31 19.11 -8.37
N PHE A 155 -14.95 18.13 -9.03
CA PHE A 155 -16.27 18.25 -9.64
C PHE A 155 -17.39 17.62 -8.78
N GLN A 156 -17.29 17.76 -7.46
CA GLN A 156 -18.30 17.25 -6.52
C GLN A 156 -19.68 17.92 -6.68
N CYS A 157 -19.72 19.13 -7.24
CA CYS A 157 -20.95 19.88 -7.52
C CYS A 157 -20.99 20.36 -8.98
N THR A 158 -22.17 20.36 -9.57
CA THR A 158 -22.47 20.92 -10.89
C THR A 158 -23.53 22.01 -10.76
N PRO A 159 -23.17 23.30 -10.91
CA PRO A 159 -21.83 23.87 -11.18
C PRO A 159 -20.93 23.82 -9.94
N VAL A 160 -19.59 23.84 -10.14
CA VAL A 160 -18.60 23.80 -9.04
C VAL A 160 -18.83 24.95 -8.05
N HIS A 161 -19.34 26.10 -8.54
CA HIS A 161 -19.68 27.27 -7.73
C HIS A 161 -20.69 27.00 -6.61
N LYS A 162 -21.51 25.96 -6.76
CA LYS A 162 -22.48 25.54 -5.75
C LYS A 162 -21.84 24.95 -4.49
N ALA A 163 -20.61 24.47 -4.58
CA ALA A 163 -19.90 23.95 -3.41
C ALA A 163 -19.57 25.05 -2.38
N TRP A 164 -19.47 26.31 -2.80
CA TRP A 164 -19.18 27.45 -1.93
C TRP A 164 -20.29 28.50 -1.88
N ASP A 165 -21.19 28.52 -2.86
CA ASP A 165 -22.38 29.36 -2.83
C ASP A 165 -23.66 28.51 -2.87
N PRO A 166 -24.25 28.21 -1.70
CA PRO A 166 -25.44 27.38 -1.62
C PRO A 166 -26.68 28.01 -2.27
N ALA A 167 -26.67 29.33 -2.54
CA ALA A 167 -27.77 30.00 -3.23
C ALA A 167 -27.83 29.71 -4.74
N THR A 168 -26.75 29.14 -5.31
CA THR A 168 -26.71 28.84 -6.75
C THR A 168 -27.54 27.58 -7.11
N PRO A 169 -28.36 27.64 -8.18
CA PRO A 169 -29.11 26.48 -8.66
C PRO A 169 -28.15 25.43 -9.23
N GLY A 170 -28.45 24.16 -8.96
CA GLY A 170 -27.62 23.03 -9.39
C GLY A 170 -27.75 21.82 -8.47
N THR A 171 -26.97 20.78 -8.75
CA THR A 171 -26.96 19.51 -8.01
C THR A 171 -25.55 19.25 -7.49
N CYS A 172 -25.45 18.67 -6.30
CA CYS A 172 -24.19 18.21 -5.72
C CYS A 172 -24.28 16.71 -5.48
N LEU A 173 -23.14 16.01 -5.59
CA LEU A 173 -23.04 14.63 -5.16
C LEU A 173 -23.34 14.53 -3.66
N ASN A 174 -23.97 13.42 -3.27
CA ASN A 174 -24.18 13.11 -1.88
C ASN A 174 -22.81 12.85 -1.22
N THR A 175 -22.52 13.54 -0.12
CA THR A 175 -21.27 13.41 0.64
C THR A 175 -20.96 11.95 1.01
N TYR A 176 -21.99 11.16 1.33
CA TYR A 176 -21.83 9.74 1.62
C TYR A 176 -21.30 8.95 0.40
N ILE A 177 -21.85 9.21 -0.79
CA ILE A 177 -21.42 8.53 -2.02
C ILE A 177 -20.01 9.02 -2.39
N ALA A 178 -19.78 10.33 -2.31
CA ALA A 178 -18.51 10.95 -2.60
C ALA A 178 -17.38 10.45 -1.68
N ALA A 179 -17.67 10.09 -0.43
CA ALA A 179 -16.68 9.52 0.50
C ALA A 179 -16.55 7.99 0.39
N THR A 180 -17.66 7.27 0.21
CA THR A 180 -17.71 5.80 0.27
C THR A 180 -17.18 5.14 -1.00
N THR A 181 -17.55 5.66 -2.17
CA THR A 181 -17.13 5.08 -3.46
C THR A 181 -15.61 5.08 -3.62
N PRO A 182 -14.90 6.19 -3.35
CA PRO A 182 -13.44 6.20 -3.38
C PRO A 182 -12.82 5.22 -2.40
N ALA A 183 -13.30 5.19 -1.16
CA ALA A 183 -12.73 4.33 -0.15
C ALA A 183 -12.86 2.85 -0.49
N ALA A 184 -14.01 2.43 -1.03
CA ALA A 184 -14.22 1.06 -1.48
C ALA A 184 -13.24 0.69 -2.60
N ILE A 185 -13.05 1.57 -3.59
CA ILE A 185 -12.12 1.32 -4.70
C ILE A 185 -10.67 1.30 -4.21
N ASN A 186 -10.30 2.20 -3.30
CA ASN A 186 -8.95 2.24 -2.73
C ASN A 186 -8.61 0.93 -2.00
N VAL A 187 -9.56 0.38 -1.22
CA VAL A 187 -9.41 -0.93 -0.57
C VAL A 187 -9.22 -2.05 -1.59
N VAL A 188 -10.00 -2.06 -2.68
CA VAL A 188 -9.83 -3.04 -3.77
C VAL A 188 -8.45 -2.88 -4.43
N ALA A 189 -7.98 -1.66 -4.62
CA ALA A 189 -6.65 -1.39 -5.16
C ALA A 189 -5.54 -1.88 -4.21
N ASP A 190 -5.70 -1.73 -2.90
CA ASP A 190 -4.77 -2.28 -1.92
C ASP A 190 -4.71 -3.80 -2.00
N PHE A 191 -5.86 -4.47 -2.05
CA PHE A 191 -5.91 -5.91 -2.25
C PHE A 191 -5.24 -6.31 -3.57
N ALA A 192 -5.50 -5.61 -4.67
CA ALA A 192 -4.86 -5.89 -5.95
C ALA A 192 -3.33 -5.78 -5.87
N THR A 193 -2.80 -4.76 -5.19
CA THR A 193 -1.34 -4.59 -5.02
C THR A 193 -0.75 -5.64 -4.08
N VAL A 194 -1.44 -6.06 -3.02
CA VAL A 194 -0.96 -7.09 -2.08
C VAL A 194 -1.06 -8.49 -2.65
N PHE A 195 -2.11 -8.80 -3.41
CA PHE A 195 -2.34 -10.11 -4.01
C PHE A 195 -1.48 -10.36 -5.25
N LEU A 196 -1.02 -9.33 -5.95
CA LEU A 196 -0.20 -9.47 -7.14
C LEU A 196 1.00 -10.43 -6.96
N PRO A 197 1.80 -10.35 -5.89
CA PRO A 197 2.89 -11.30 -5.65
C PRO A 197 2.46 -12.61 -4.95
N MET A 198 1.24 -12.71 -4.40
CA MET A 198 0.82 -13.83 -3.53
C MET A 198 0.96 -15.21 -4.16
N PRO A 199 0.59 -15.44 -5.44
CA PRO A 199 0.74 -16.75 -6.08
C PRO A 199 2.20 -17.24 -6.15
N LEU A 200 3.18 -16.32 -6.12
CA LEU A 200 4.60 -16.68 -6.23
C LEU A 200 5.29 -16.90 -4.89
N ILE A 201 4.72 -16.38 -3.79
CA ILE A 201 5.38 -16.32 -2.47
C ILE A 201 4.58 -17.10 -1.40
N TRP A 202 3.76 -18.07 -1.81
CA TRP A 202 2.91 -18.87 -0.93
C TRP A 202 3.68 -19.61 0.18
N ASN A 203 5.00 -19.82 0.00
CA ASN A 203 5.87 -20.48 0.99
C ASN A 203 6.70 -19.55 1.87
N MET A 204 6.53 -18.21 1.82
CA MET A 204 7.20 -17.32 2.78
C MET A 204 6.24 -16.82 3.85
N HIS A 205 6.47 -17.22 5.10
CA HIS A 205 5.83 -16.64 6.28
C HIS A 205 6.29 -15.19 6.46
N ILE A 206 5.45 -14.21 6.08
CA ILE A 206 5.73 -12.82 6.42
C ILE A 206 4.55 -12.20 7.17
N THR A 207 4.81 -11.80 8.42
CA THR A 207 3.83 -11.36 9.42
C THR A 207 3.12 -10.05 9.07
N TRP A 208 3.74 -9.16 8.27
CA TRP A 208 3.14 -7.86 7.92
C TRP A 208 1.88 -7.98 7.04
N ARG A 209 1.68 -9.11 6.35
CA ARG A 209 0.51 -9.39 5.51
C ARG A 209 -0.79 -9.29 6.29
N ARG A 210 -0.76 -9.75 7.53
CA ARG A 210 -1.91 -9.70 8.43
C ARG A 210 -2.28 -8.25 8.74
N ASN A 211 -1.30 -7.44 9.10
CA ASN A 211 -1.54 -6.07 9.56
C ASN A 211 -2.17 -5.18 8.47
N VAL A 212 -1.78 -5.35 7.19
CA VAL A 212 -2.37 -4.59 6.07
C VAL A 212 -3.82 -5.01 5.80
N ILE A 213 -4.13 -6.31 5.85
CA ILE A 213 -5.51 -6.80 5.63
C ILE A 213 -6.43 -6.35 6.78
N PHE A 214 -5.98 -6.47 8.02
CA PHE A 214 -6.72 -5.98 9.19
C PHE A 214 -6.95 -4.47 9.10
N ALA A 215 -5.96 -3.72 8.62
CA ALA A 215 -6.09 -2.30 8.38
C ALA A 215 -7.19 -1.99 7.34
N SER A 216 -7.19 -2.65 6.18
CA SER A 216 -8.20 -2.44 5.15
C SER A 216 -9.62 -2.83 5.60
N ILE A 217 -9.76 -3.88 6.41
CA ILE A 217 -11.06 -4.31 6.96
C ILE A 217 -11.60 -3.30 7.98
N TRP A 218 -10.73 -2.77 8.85
CA TRP A 218 -11.12 -1.77 9.84
C TRP A 218 -11.63 -0.48 9.19
N ARG A 219 -10.97 -0.03 8.10
CA ARG A 219 -11.45 1.08 7.28
C ARG A 219 -12.88 0.89 6.78
N ALA A 220 -13.17 -0.30 6.25
CA ALA A 220 -14.49 -0.62 5.73
C ALA A 220 -15.56 -0.64 6.83
N ALA A 221 -15.17 -0.90 8.08
CA ALA A 221 -16.07 -0.81 9.23
C ALA A 221 -16.36 0.65 9.61
N THR A 222 -15.34 1.51 9.72
CA THR A 222 -15.52 2.93 10.11
C THR A 222 -16.33 3.74 9.10
N MET A 223 -16.35 3.32 7.82
CA MET A 223 -17.15 4.00 6.80
C MET A 223 -18.66 3.75 6.92
N LYS A 224 -19.08 2.70 7.63
CA LYS A 224 -20.52 2.40 7.81
C LYS A 224 -21.21 3.41 8.73
N ASP A 225 -20.44 4.07 9.59
CA ASP A 225 -20.94 5.06 10.56
C ASP A 225 -20.96 6.48 9.99
N LEU A 226 -20.64 6.65 8.69
CA LEU A 226 -20.63 7.96 8.04
C LEU A 226 -22.06 8.45 7.79
N SER A 227 -22.52 9.38 8.63
CA SER A 227 -23.80 10.06 8.43
C SER A 227 -23.67 11.16 7.37
N HIS A 228 -24.70 11.31 6.52
CA HIS A 228 -24.72 12.31 5.44
C HIS A 228 -25.09 13.71 5.92
N LEU A 229 -25.65 13.82 7.13
CA LEU A 229 -26.13 15.05 7.74
C LEU A 229 -25.00 15.80 8.46
N ASP A 230 -24.06 15.05 9.03
CA ASP A 230 -23.08 15.57 9.99
C ASP A 230 -21.65 15.19 9.59
N ALA A 231 -21.29 15.57 8.35
CA ALA A 231 -20.03 15.17 7.72
C ALA A 231 -18.79 15.72 8.44
N SER A 232 -18.86 16.93 9.02
CA SER A 232 -17.71 17.52 9.74
C SER A 232 -17.34 16.78 11.03
N TRP A 233 -18.33 16.17 11.69
CA TRP A 233 -18.15 15.40 12.93
C TRP A 233 -17.76 13.94 12.65
N THR A 234 -18.47 13.28 11.73
CA THR A 234 -18.29 11.85 11.44
C THR A 234 -17.05 11.55 10.58
N ASN A 235 -16.54 12.52 9.81
CA ASN A 235 -15.38 12.32 8.95
C ASN A 235 -14.03 12.32 9.71
N VAL A 236 -14.05 12.59 11.02
CA VAL A 236 -12.87 12.52 11.89
C VAL A 236 -12.24 11.12 11.85
N ASP A 237 -13.04 10.07 12.03
CA ASP A 237 -12.56 8.69 12.11
C ASP A 237 -11.96 8.19 10.77
N PRO A 238 -12.64 8.39 9.61
CA PRO A 238 -12.04 8.14 8.30
C PRO A 238 -10.77 8.94 8.01
N CYS A 239 -10.68 10.19 8.48
CA CYS A 239 -9.49 11.01 8.31
C CYS A 239 -8.31 10.43 9.09
N ILE A 240 -8.48 10.15 10.38
CA ILE A 240 -7.45 9.51 11.24
C ILE A 240 -6.95 8.24 10.57
N TRP A 241 -7.89 7.41 10.11
CA TRP A 241 -7.55 6.13 9.50
C TRP A 241 -6.74 6.28 8.20
N SER A 242 -7.06 7.28 7.38
CA SER A 242 -6.36 7.54 6.13
C SER A 242 -4.88 7.88 6.32
N ILE A 243 -4.52 8.56 7.41
CA ILE A 243 -3.10 8.84 7.73
C ILE A 243 -2.41 7.58 8.25
N VAL A 244 -3.09 6.82 9.11
CA VAL A 244 -2.58 5.53 9.61
C VAL A 244 -2.27 4.61 8.44
N GLU A 245 -3.16 4.52 7.46
CA GLU A 245 -2.98 3.71 6.25
C GLU A 245 -1.75 4.14 5.44
N ASN A 246 -1.59 5.44 5.17
CA ASN A 246 -0.42 5.97 4.48
C ASN A 246 0.88 5.65 5.25
N GLY A 247 0.90 5.90 6.56
CA GLY A 247 2.06 5.63 7.41
C GLY A 247 2.40 4.14 7.51
N VAL A 248 1.41 3.25 7.59
CA VAL A 248 1.59 1.80 7.53
C VAL A 248 2.12 1.38 6.16
N GLY A 249 1.65 1.97 5.07
CA GLY A 249 2.17 1.76 3.72
C GLY A 249 3.66 2.08 3.61
N GLU A 250 4.08 3.24 4.09
CA GLU A 250 5.48 3.68 4.11
C GLU A 250 6.38 2.73 4.95
N LEU A 251 5.91 2.33 6.14
CA LEU A 251 6.60 1.38 7.02
C LEU A 251 6.75 -0.01 6.40
N THR A 252 5.66 -0.53 5.83
CA THR A 252 5.63 -1.88 5.26
C THR A 252 6.54 -1.98 4.05
N GLN A 253 6.60 -0.96 3.19
CA GLN A 253 7.61 -0.85 2.12
C GLN A 253 9.04 -0.80 2.64
N GLY A 254 9.26 -0.11 3.76
CA GLY A 254 10.44 -0.20 4.61
C GLY A 254 10.93 -1.63 4.77
N SER A 255 10.07 -2.42 5.40
CA SER A 255 10.34 -3.80 5.80
C SER A 255 10.43 -4.79 4.63
N GLN A 256 9.55 -4.66 3.62
CA GLN A 256 9.53 -5.54 2.45
C GLN A 256 10.85 -5.49 1.68
N LYS A 257 11.36 -4.28 1.44
CA LYS A 257 12.62 -4.09 0.71
C LYS A 257 13.80 -4.66 1.48
N GLN A 258 13.87 -4.42 2.80
CA GLN A 258 14.94 -4.97 3.64
C GLN A 258 14.91 -6.50 3.72
N ALA A 259 13.72 -7.10 3.90
CA ALA A 259 13.57 -8.55 3.93
C ALA A 259 13.95 -9.20 2.59
N CYS A 260 13.60 -8.56 1.48
CA CYS A 260 13.98 -9.03 0.15
C CYS A 260 15.50 -8.90 -0.09
N GLU A 261 16.09 -7.77 0.28
CA GLU A 261 17.54 -7.57 0.14
C GLU A 261 18.36 -8.53 0.99
N ALA A 262 17.96 -8.79 2.25
CA ALA A 262 18.60 -9.77 3.11
C ALA A 262 18.61 -11.16 2.46
N ARG A 263 17.49 -11.58 1.85
CA ARG A 263 17.39 -12.86 1.15
C ARG A 263 18.15 -12.89 -0.18
N CYS A 264 18.20 -11.80 -0.94
CA CYS A 264 19.07 -11.71 -2.13
C CYS A 264 20.55 -11.86 -1.75
N VAL A 265 20.96 -11.28 -0.62
CA VAL A 265 22.32 -11.45 -0.08
C VAL A 265 22.57 -12.91 0.36
N GLU A 266 21.61 -13.55 1.00
CA GLU A 266 21.68 -14.98 1.37
C GLU A 266 21.74 -15.90 0.14
N ALA A 267 20.88 -15.69 -0.86
CA ALA A 267 20.89 -16.44 -2.11
C ALA A 267 22.20 -16.25 -2.88
N GLY A 268 22.76 -15.03 -2.88
CA GLY A 268 24.07 -14.72 -3.43
C GLY A 268 25.23 -15.40 -2.68
N ARG A 269 25.15 -15.53 -1.34
CA ARG A 269 26.11 -16.31 -0.54
C ARG A 269 25.99 -17.80 -0.84
N GLY A 270 24.78 -18.34 -0.92
CA GLY A 270 24.54 -19.75 -1.26
C GLY A 270 25.08 -20.12 -2.65
N SER A 271 24.88 -19.25 -3.65
CA SER A 271 25.46 -19.45 -5.00
C SER A 271 26.99 -19.43 -4.99
N LYS A 272 27.61 -18.53 -4.22
CA LYS A 272 29.08 -18.50 -4.08
C LYS A 272 29.60 -19.75 -3.38
N GLU A 273 28.97 -20.20 -2.30
CA GLU A 273 29.39 -21.37 -1.53
C GLU A 273 29.28 -22.68 -2.32
N THR A 274 28.23 -22.84 -3.14
CA THR A 274 28.11 -23.96 -4.08
C THR A 274 29.19 -23.93 -5.15
N ARG A 275 29.52 -22.74 -5.69
CA ARG A 275 30.60 -22.57 -6.69
C ARG A 275 31.98 -22.88 -6.10
N THR A 276 32.24 -22.49 -4.86
CA THR A 276 33.50 -22.80 -4.15
C THR A 276 33.64 -24.29 -3.86
N ARG A 277 32.54 -24.98 -3.49
CA ARG A 277 32.55 -26.45 -3.30
C ARG A 277 32.79 -27.20 -4.62
N GLN A 278 32.14 -26.76 -5.70
CA GLN A 278 32.30 -27.37 -7.02
C GLN A 278 33.72 -27.18 -7.58
N ALA A 279 34.31 -25.99 -7.37
CA ALA A 279 35.73 -25.75 -7.69
C ALA A 279 36.69 -26.58 -6.82
N SER A 280 36.35 -26.82 -5.55
CA SER A 280 37.17 -27.66 -4.64
C SER A 280 37.15 -29.14 -5.03
N ASP A 281 36.05 -29.65 -5.59
CA ASP A 281 35.95 -31.02 -6.11
C ASP A 281 36.71 -31.20 -7.44
N GLU A 282 36.68 -30.21 -8.34
CA GLU A 282 37.49 -30.24 -9.57
C GLU A 282 39.00 -30.21 -9.29
N THR A 283 39.42 -29.56 -8.20
CA THR A 283 40.85 -29.49 -7.82
C THR A 283 41.34 -30.76 -7.09
N ARG A 284 40.44 -31.68 -6.70
CA ARG A 284 40.78 -32.96 -6.03
C ARG A 284 41.14 -34.11 -6.97
N LEU A 285 41.19 -33.88 -8.28
CA LEU A 285 41.69 -34.86 -9.25
C LEU A 285 43.07 -34.46 -9.81
N PRO A 286 44.19 -34.82 -9.17
CA PRO A 286 45.46 -35.01 -9.86
C PRO A 286 45.55 -36.46 -10.34
N GLY A 287 45.97 -36.64 -11.60
CA GLY A 287 45.93 -37.92 -12.29
C GLY A 287 46.68 -39.06 -11.62
N SER A 288 46.17 -40.27 -11.85
CA SER A 288 46.98 -41.47 -11.98
C SER A 288 46.52 -42.23 -13.22
N VAL A 289 47.30 -42.12 -14.29
CA VAL A 289 47.32 -43.11 -15.37
C VAL A 289 47.95 -44.39 -14.81
N SER A 290 47.26 -45.52 -14.91
CA SER A 290 47.93 -46.83 -15.03
C SER A 290 47.09 -47.78 -15.86
N THR A 291 47.78 -48.54 -16.70
CA THR A 291 47.28 -49.46 -17.72
C THR A 291 47.35 -50.92 -17.23
N LYS A 292 46.57 -51.79 -17.91
CA LYS A 292 46.57 -53.28 -17.96
C LYS A 292 45.97 -54.08 -16.78
N SER A 293 44.97 -54.92 -17.09
CA SER A 293 45.19 -56.36 -17.39
C SER A 293 43.85 -57.12 -17.62
N LYS A 294 43.85 -58.06 -18.57
CA LYS A 294 42.74 -58.97 -18.93
C LYS A 294 42.60 -60.11 -17.91
N ARG A 295 41.36 -60.53 -17.56
CA ARG A 295 40.90 -61.94 -17.64
C ARG A 295 39.39 -62.10 -17.37
N ASN A 296 38.78 -62.97 -18.19
CA ASN A 296 37.45 -63.59 -18.12
C ASN A 296 37.18 -64.24 -16.73
N ASP A 297 35.94 -64.45 -16.26
CA ASP A 297 34.95 -65.34 -16.89
C ASP A 297 33.49 -65.17 -16.37
N SER A 298 32.57 -65.21 -17.33
CA SER A 298 31.23 -65.85 -17.41
C SER A 298 30.15 -65.81 -16.30
N GLY A 299 28.95 -65.38 -16.75
CA GLY A 299 27.61 -65.90 -16.39
C GLY A 299 26.81 -65.09 -15.35
N SER A 300 25.55 -64.69 -15.51
CA SER A 300 24.52 -64.92 -16.54
C SER A 300 23.29 -64.02 -16.25
N GLN A 301 22.62 -63.58 -17.33
CA GLN A 301 21.18 -63.27 -17.49
C GLN A 301 20.59 -61.96 -16.89
N GLY A 302 20.05 -61.12 -17.80
CA GLY A 302 19.21 -59.93 -17.54
C GLY A 302 17.71 -60.29 -17.34
N PRO A 303 16.71 -59.46 -17.76
CA PRO A 303 16.75 -58.20 -18.51
C PRO A 303 15.86 -57.05 -17.94
N GLY A 304 15.94 -55.85 -18.53
CA GLY A 304 14.73 -55.03 -18.79
C GLY A 304 14.60 -53.63 -18.15
N MET A 305 14.67 -52.62 -19.03
CA MET A 305 13.82 -51.40 -19.09
C MET A 305 13.94 -50.24 -18.05
N SER A 306 14.50 -49.15 -18.55
CA SER A 306 13.91 -47.78 -18.62
C SER A 306 12.97 -47.30 -17.51
N LYS A 307 13.42 -46.32 -16.72
CA LYS A 307 12.55 -45.35 -16.03
C LYS A 307 13.14 -43.94 -16.14
N GLN A 308 12.84 -43.31 -17.26
CA GLN A 308 12.98 -41.88 -17.49
C GLN A 308 11.57 -41.35 -17.78
N GLU A 309 10.67 -41.38 -16.79
CA GLU A 309 9.31 -40.82 -16.87
C GLU A 309 8.67 -40.86 -15.48
N SER A 310 8.87 -39.82 -14.66
CA SER A 310 8.17 -39.67 -13.36
C SER A 310 7.96 -38.21 -12.94
N GLN A 311 7.87 -37.26 -13.88
CA GLN A 311 7.58 -35.85 -13.54
C GLN A 311 6.45 -35.18 -14.34
N VAL A 312 5.68 -35.92 -15.14
CA VAL A 312 4.53 -35.34 -15.86
C VAL A 312 3.29 -36.18 -15.61
N ARG A 313 2.77 -36.13 -14.38
CA ARG A 313 1.38 -36.52 -14.02
C ARG A 313 1.13 -36.27 -12.53
N MET A 314 0.99 -35.01 -12.15
CA MET A 314 0.30 -34.64 -10.90
C MET A 314 -0.39 -33.29 -11.07
N PHE A 315 -1.11 -33.15 -12.19
CA PHE A 315 -2.05 -32.06 -12.46
C PHE A 315 -3.29 -32.69 -13.09
N SER A 316 -4.03 -33.44 -12.28
CA SER A 316 -5.43 -33.78 -12.48
C SER A 316 -5.89 -34.54 -11.23
N ILE A 317 -7.08 -34.19 -10.73
CA ILE A 317 -7.80 -34.87 -9.65
C ILE A 317 -7.32 -34.46 -8.24
N MET A 318 -7.96 -33.44 -7.68
CA MET A 318 -8.78 -33.58 -6.46
C MET A 318 -9.55 -32.28 -6.23
N ASP A 319 -10.80 -32.46 -5.86
CA ASP A 319 -11.87 -31.50 -5.59
C ASP A 319 -11.50 -30.29 -4.71
#